data_AF-A0A0N6W632-F1
#
_entry.id   AF-A0A0N6W632-F1
#
_cell.length_a   1.000
_cell.length_b   1.000
_cell.length_c   1.000
_cell.angle_alpha   90.00
_cell.angle_beta   90.00
_cell.angle_gamma   90.00
#
_symmetry.space_group_name_H-M   'P 1'
#
loop_
_entity.id
_entity.type
_entity.pdbx_description
1 polymer ?
#
loop_
_entity_poly.entity_id
_entity_poly.type
_entity_poly.pdbx_seq_one_letter_code
_entity_poly.pdbx_strand_id
1 'polypeptide(L)'
;MPGVTHDDAPPLADLMPWSVAPPRLGRGWPAAPDAGSLKARWDTLLKAGGPDRATLFEPTRSRTPYSAVGRLPGGAGGTERLARASGPCPEPVRVLRAPFDEQWLIPDHRLIDAARLELWRVADERQVFVVEIPEAAGPPMLLATSLPPLFGPARIRPLYRRPGGAEPNLAPGLLGHLAARLGLRPGPLDVLAWSVAAVRPGSAVPLTTDPELWERGVELGRRALWLMRRDGERPKLPGGRRPYVRAPLPPRPLTLRYDRDEEALFLDEGRISPVPPGAWDFEVGGVRVLEQWFAARTAEGEPGTLTAIRPAGWPQTWTSELLELITVLALSAEVRDMCRELTVTDGISATELREAGVLPVPAAARRPASVLDEREEGPEGQLALL
;
A
#
# COMPACT_ATOMS: atom_id res chain seq x y z
N MET A 1 7.04 45.14 3.23
CA MET A 1 7.37 43.78 2.77
C MET A 1 6.67 42.81 3.70
N PRO A 2 5.55 42.19 3.32
CA PRO A 2 4.96 41.14 4.15
C PRO A 2 5.98 40.01 4.20
N GLY A 3 6.46 39.67 5.40
CA GLY A 3 7.37 38.56 5.60
C GLY A 3 6.67 37.28 5.15
N VAL A 4 7.25 36.61 4.16
CA VAL A 4 6.90 35.21 3.87
C VAL A 4 7.36 34.43 5.10
N THR A 5 6.45 34.18 6.04
CA THR A 5 6.67 33.17 7.07
C THR A 5 6.91 31.87 6.32
N HIS A 6 8.17 31.46 6.27
CA HIS A 6 8.52 30.15 5.77
C HIS A 6 7.78 29.15 6.66
N ASP A 7 6.92 28.33 6.07
CA ASP A 7 6.22 27.26 6.77
C ASP A 7 7.28 26.27 7.26
N ASP A 8 7.82 26.46 8.48
CA ASP A 8 8.84 25.62 9.11
C ASP A 8 8.21 24.32 9.66
N ALA A 9 7.24 23.77 8.95
CA ALA A 9 6.63 22.49 9.27
C ALA A 9 7.64 21.36 9.03
N PRO A 10 7.80 20.40 9.97
CA PRO A 10 8.73 19.31 9.79
C PRO A 10 8.32 18.40 8.63
N PRO A 11 9.26 17.95 7.79
CA PRO A 11 8.95 16.97 6.75
C PRO A 11 8.60 15.62 7.38
N LEU A 12 7.72 14.86 6.74
CA LEU A 12 7.41 13.49 7.15
C LEU A 12 8.68 12.63 7.25
N ALA A 13 9.70 12.92 6.43
CA ALA A 13 10.98 12.25 6.45
C ALA A 13 11.76 12.39 7.76
N ASP A 14 11.50 13.45 8.52
CA ASP A 14 12.08 13.65 9.84
C ASP A 14 11.19 13.07 10.93
N LEU A 15 9.86 13.13 10.79
CA LEU A 15 8.91 12.54 11.74
C LEU A 15 8.90 11.01 11.71
N MET A 16 8.98 10.39 10.53
CA MET A 16 8.99 8.93 10.30
C MET A 16 10.27 8.50 9.58
N PRO A 17 11.42 8.42 10.27
CA PRO A 17 12.73 8.49 9.64
C PRO A 17 13.15 7.27 8.81
N TRP A 18 12.70 6.07 9.16
CA TRP A 18 12.98 4.87 8.36
C TRP A 18 12.07 4.81 7.13
N SER A 19 12.68 4.69 5.96
CA SER A 19 11.97 4.46 4.71
C SER A 19 12.72 3.47 3.82
N VAL A 20 11.98 2.80 2.94
CA VAL A 20 12.53 1.90 1.93
C VAL A 20 11.83 2.09 0.60
N ALA A 21 12.49 1.73 -0.49
CA ALA A 21 11.84 1.65 -1.79
C ALA A 21 10.91 0.43 -1.84
N PRO A 22 9.82 0.47 -2.62
CA PRO A 22 8.97 -0.68 -2.88
C PRO A 22 9.73 -1.92 -3.35
N PRO A 23 9.32 -3.14 -2.93
CA PRO A 23 9.82 -4.35 -3.54
C PRO A 23 9.53 -4.37 -5.04
N ARG A 24 10.41 -4.99 -5.82
CA ARG A 24 10.28 -5.07 -7.28
C ARG A 24 10.22 -6.52 -7.70
N LEU A 25 9.14 -6.91 -8.38
CA LEU A 25 8.98 -8.26 -8.90
C LEU A 25 9.89 -8.52 -10.11
N GLY A 26 10.05 -7.53 -10.98
CA GLY A 26 10.84 -7.64 -12.22
C GLY A 26 10.14 -8.37 -13.37
N ARG A 27 8.98 -8.98 -13.08
CA ARG A 27 8.13 -9.73 -14.02
C ARG A 27 6.66 -9.63 -13.58
N GLY A 28 5.73 -9.83 -14.50
CA GLY A 28 4.31 -9.58 -14.24
C GLY A 28 3.58 -10.75 -13.58
N TRP A 29 3.91 -11.98 -13.97
CA TRP A 29 3.11 -13.16 -13.66
C TRP A 29 3.00 -13.58 -12.17
N PRO A 30 3.95 -13.28 -11.24
CA PRO A 30 3.86 -13.66 -9.84
C PRO A 30 2.79 -12.91 -9.05
N ALA A 31 2.19 -11.87 -9.62
CA ALA A 31 1.06 -11.13 -9.05
C ALA A 31 -0.13 -11.10 -10.01
N ALA A 32 -1.34 -11.14 -9.46
CA ALA A 32 -2.58 -11.07 -10.23
C ALA A 32 -3.79 -10.72 -9.34
N PRO A 33 -4.88 -10.18 -9.93
CA PRO A 33 -6.14 -9.97 -9.21
C PRO A 33 -6.85 -11.26 -8.77
N ASP A 34 -6.39 -12.43 -9.23
CA ASP A 34 -6.98 -13.73 -8.92
C ASP A 34 -5.92 -14.74 -8.43
N ALA A 35 -6.13 -15.30 -7.24
CA ALA A 35 -5.24 -16.28 -6.63
C ALA A 35 -5.24 -17.62 -7.39
N GLY A 36 -6.38 -18.03 -7.96
CA GLY A 36 -6.47 -19.28 -8.73
C GLY A 36 -5.56 -19.26 -9.96
N SER A 37 -5.51 -18.13 -10.64
CA SER A 37 -4.62 -17.87 -11.77
C SER A 37 -3.14 -17.97 -11.35
N LEU A 38 -2.76 -17.47 -10.19
CA LEU A 38 -1.38 -17.61 -9.68
C LEU A 38 -0.99 -19.07 -9.43
N LYS A 39 -1.90 -19.85 -8.83
CA LYS A 39 -1.69 -21.29 -8.62
C LYS A 39 -1.54 -22.04 -9.95
N ALA A 40 -2.41 -21.74 -10.93
CA ALA A 40 -2.33 -22.32 -12.27
C ALA A 40 -1.03 -21.92 -13.03
N ARG A 41 -0.58 -20.67 -12.88
CA ARG A 41 0.70 -20.19 -13.43
C ARG A 41 1.88 -20.95 -12.84
N TRP A 42 1.90 -21.10 -11.53
CA TRP A 42 2.92 -21.89 -10.83
C TRP A 42 2.97 -23.34 -11.33
N ASP A 43 1.82 -24.00 -11.41
CA ASP A 43 1.74 -25.39 -11.91
C ASP A 43 2.25 -25.51 -13.34
N THR A 44 1.93 -24.52 -14.19
CA THR A 44 2.39 -24.47 -15.58
C THR A 44 3.90 -24.31 -15.65
N LEU A 45 4.47 -23.42 -14.84
CA LEU A 45 5.91 -23.22 -14.75
C LEU A 45 6.64 -24.48 -14.28
N LEU A 46 6.12 -25.18 -13.27
CA LEU A 46 6.75 -26.40 -12.75
C LEU A 46 6.57 -27.62 -13.65
N LYS A 47 5.52 -27.67 -14.48
CA LYS A 47 5.37 -28.72 -15.50
C LYS A 47 6.32 -28.54 -16.68
N ALA A 48 6.72 -27.30 -16.98
CA ALA A 48 7.72 -27.02 -17.99
C ALA A 48 9.10 -27.54 -17.56
N GLY A 49 9.86 -28.08 -18.51
CA GLY A 49 11.22 -28.57 -18.31
C GLY A 49 12.25 -27.71 -19.04
N GLY A 50 13.48 -27.70 -18.52
CA GLY A 50 14.65 -27.15 -19.24
C GLY A 50 14.45 -25.73 -19.81
N PRO A 51 14.71 -25.50 -21.11
CA PRO A 51 14.56 -24.19 -21.75
C PRO A 51 13.17 -23.57 -21.64
N ASP A 52 12.10 -24.37 -21.71
CA ASP A 52 10.72 -23.86 -21.69
C ASP A 52 10.38 -23.25 -20.33
N ARG A 53 10.84 -23.87 -19.23
CA ARG A 53 10.71 -23.29 -17.89
C ARG A 53 11.44 -21.96 -17.79
N ALA A 54 12.64 -21.86 -18.37
CA ALA A 54 13.40 -20.62 -18.35
C ALA A 54 12.70 -19.52 -19.14
N THR A 55 12.13 -19.82 -20.29
CA THR A 55 11.33 -18.88 -21.09
C THR A 55 10.11 -18.39 -20.32
N LEU A 56 9.30 -19.31 -19.76
CA LEU A 56 8.10 -18.96 -18.99
C LEU A 56 8.40 -18.16 -17.72
N PHE A 57 9.57 -18.35 -17.12
CA PHE A 57 9.97 -17.64 -15.91
C PHE A 57 10.22 -16.14 -16.14
N GLU A 58 10.56 -15.74 -17.37
CA GLU A 58 10.94 -14.37 -17.76
C GLU A 58 12.18 -13.87 -16.97
N PRO A 59 13.38 -14.43 -17.20
CA PRO A 59 14.57 -14.11 -16.40
C PRO A 59 14.95 -12.64 -16.54
N THR A 60 15.42 -12.07 -15.44
CA THR A 60 15.96 -10.71 -15.38
C THR A 60 17.43 -10.78 -15.00
N ARG A 61 18.12 -9.64 -15.04
CA ARG A 61 19.49 -9.54 -14.49
C ARG A 61 19.59 -9.93 -13.01
N SER A 62 18.50 -9.81 -12.25
CA SER A 62 18.49 -9.99 -10.80
C SER A 62 18.09 -11.42 -10.40
N ARG A 63 17.26 -12.06 -11.22
CA ARG A 63 16.63 -13.35 -10.90
C ARG A 63 16.51 -14.21 -12.14
N THR A 64 16.99 -15.43 -12.02
CA THR A 64 16.88 -16.52 -13.00
C THR A 64 16.35 -17.76 -12.28
N PRO A 65 15.92 -18.82 -13.01
CA PRO A 65 15.53 -20.08 -12.37
C PRO A 65 16.66 -20.73 -11.55
N TYR A 66 17.91 -20.31 -11.75
CA TYR A 66 19.10 -20.83 -11.07
C TYR A 66 19.59 -19.93 -9.92
N SER A 67 18.88 -18.83 -9.63
CA SER A 67 19.21 -17.96 -8.52
C SER A 67 18.99 -18.68 -7.19
N ALA A 68 20.00 -18.66 -6.33
CA ALA A 68 19.91 -19.16 -4.95
C ALA A 68 19.66 -17.97 -4.01
N VAL A 69 18.55 -18.01 -3.28
CA VAL A 69 18.14 -16.96 -2.34
C VAL A 69 17.57 -17.58 -1.08
N GLY A 70 17.72 -16.89 0.05
CA GLY A 70 17.06 -17.30 1.28
C GLY A 70 15.54 -17.15 1.20
N ARG A 71 14.86 -17.77 2.16
CA ARG A 71 13.42 -17.74 2.34
C ARG A 71 12.94 -16.30 2.54
N LEU A 72 11.77 -15.99 2.00
CA LEU A 72 11.11 -14.72 2.30
C LEU A 72 10.64 -14.75 3.76
N PRO A 73 10.97 -13.76 4.60
CA PRO A 73 10.53 -13.72 5.99
C PRO A 73 9.00 -13.84 6.11
N GLY A 74 8.53 -14.60 7.10
CA GLY A 74 7.11 -14.94 7.27
C GLY A 74 6.49 -15.84 6.18
N GLY A 75 7.27 -16.26 5.17
CA GLY A 75 6.77 -17.01 4.01
C GLY A 75 7.07 -18.51 4.03
N ALA A 76 6.21 -19.29 3.37
CA ALA A 76 6.36 -20.74 3.20
C ALA A 76 7.17 -21.14 1.95
N GLY A 77 7.65 -20.18 1.15
CA GLY A 77 8.38 -20.44 -0.11
C GLY A 77 9.68 -21.25 0.07
N GLY A 78 10.07 -21.97 -0.98
CA GLY A 78 11.28 -22.80 -1.00
C GLY A 78 12.58 -21.99 -1.15
N THR A 79 13.70 -22.56 -0.71
CA THR A 79 15.05 -21.96 -0.81
C THR A 79 15.93 -22.63 -1.86
N GLU A 80 15.47 -23.75 -2.42
CA GLU A 80 16.10 -24.43 -3.54
C GLU A 80 15.94 -23.62 -4.83
N ARG A 81 16.89 -23.71 -5.75
CA ARG A 81 16.79 -23.11 -7.08
C ARG A 81 15.50 -23.55 -7.78
N LEU A 82 14.78 -22.59 -8.35
CA LEU A 82 13.50 -22.81 -9.03
C LEU A 82 13.60 -23.80 -10.20
N ALA A 83 14.78 -23.91 -10.83
CA ALA A 83 15.07 -24.90 -11.86
C ALA A 83 14.92 -26.36 -11.37
N ARG A 84 15.10 -26.60 -10.06
CA ARG A 84 14.93 -27.91 -9.40
C ARG A 84 13.69 -27.97 -8.51
N ALA A 85 12.97 -26.86 -8.37
CA ALA A 85 11.81 -26.78 -7.52
C ALA A 85 10.73 -27.76 -7.97
N SER A 86 10.06 -28.32 -6.98
CA SER A 86 8.92 -29.22 -7.10
C SER A 86 7.97 -28.93 -5.93
N GLY A 87 6.70 -29.24 -6.10
CA GLY A 87 5.71 -29.10 -5.04
C GLY A 87 4.68 -28.00 -5.31
N PRO A 88 3.74 -27.83 -4.38
CA PRO A 88 2.61 -26.93 -4.58
C PRO A 88 3.06 -25.47 -4.60
N CYS A 89 2.23 -24.63 -5.21
CA CYS A 89 2.37 -23.17 -5.12
C CYS A 89 2.33 -22.75 -3.65
N PRO A 90 3.27 -21.93 -3.15
CA PRO A 90 3.09 -21.23 -1.88
C PRO A 90 1.75 -20.50 -1.87
N GLU A 91 1.04 -20.50 -0.75
CA GLU A 91 -0.28 -19.87 -0.68
C GLU A 91 -0.14 -18.37 -1.04
N PRO A 92 -0.84 -17.89 -2.08
CA PRO A 92 -0.75 -16.49 -2.45
C PRO A 92 -1.22 -15.58 -1.31
N VAL A 93 -0.52 -14.47 -1.10
CA VAL A 93 -0.82 -13.49 -0.07
C VAL A 93 -1.35 -12.19 -0.68
N ARG A 94 -2.16 -11.46 0.10
CA ARG A 94 -2.65 -10.15 -0.31
C ARG A 94 -1.54 -9.11 -0.24
N VAL A 95 -1.47 -8.28 -1.28
CA VAL A 95 -0.51 -7.18 -1.42
C VAL A 95 -1.19 -5.99 -2.07
N LEU A 96 -0.67 -4.78 -1.87
CA LEU A 96 -1.15 -3.59 -2.55
C LEU A 96 -0.34 -3.38 -3.84
N ARG A 97 -0.95 -3.61 -5.01
CA ARG A 97 -0.30 -3.55 -6.34
C ARG A 97 -0.38 -2.20 -7.01
N ALA A 98 -1.36 -1.40 -6.62
CA ALA A 98 -1.52 0.00 -6.98
C ALA A 98 -2.37 0.67 -5.88
N PRO A 99 -2.52 2.01 -5.87
CA PRO A 99 -3.41 2.69 -4.94
C PRO A 99 -4.80 2.03 -4.89
N PHE A 100 -5.21 1.57 -3.70
CA PHE A 100 -6.47 0.85 -3.43
C PHE A 100 -6.68 -0.47 -4.22
N ASP A 101 -5.71 -0.91 -5.01
CA ASP A 101 -5.78 -2.16 -5.76
C ASP A 101 -5.02 -3.27 -5.03
N GLU A 102 -5.76 -3.90 -4.13
CA GLU A 102 -5.31 -5.10 -3.45
C GLU A 102 -5.43 -6.31 -4.39
N GLN A 103 -4.32 -7.00 -4.58
CA GLN A 103 -4.24 -8.20 -5.40
C GLN A 103 -3.50 -9.31 -4.66
N TRP A 104 -3.21 -10.41 -5.36
CA TRP A 104 -2.48 -11.55 -4.84
C TRP A 104 -1.05 -11.57 -5.36
N LEU A 105 -0.13 -12.11 -4.54
CA LEU A 105 1.25 -12.38 -4.87
C LEU A 105 1.62 -13.80 -4.42
N ILE A 106 2.41 -14.53 -5.21
CA ILE A 106 3.12 -15.72 -4.73
C ILE A 106 4.31 -15.26 -3.86
N PRO A 107 4.31 -15.46 -2.52
CA PRO A 107 5.31 -14.91 -1.62
C PRO A 107 6.62 -15.72 -1.64
N ASP A 108 7.26 -15.79 -2.81
CA ASP A 108 8.48 -16.56 -3.03
C ASP A 108 9.61 -15.64 -3.51
N HIS A 109 10.68 -15.57 -2.71
CA HIS A 109 11.81 -14.67 -2.97
C HIS A 109 12.50 -14.96 -4.31
N ARG A 110 12.42 -16.20 -4.82
CA ARG A 110 12.98 -16.59 -6.12
C ARG A 110 12.28 -15.85 -7.28
N LEU A 111 11.04 -15.41 -7.07
CA LEU A 111 10.23 -14.69 -8.06
C LEU A 111 10.39 -13.17 -7.99
N ILE A 112 11.10 -12.64 -6.97
CA ILE A 112 11.14 -11.22 -6.65
C ILE A 112 12.56 -10.67 -6.86
N ASP A 113 12.70 -9.77 -7.85
CA ASP A 113 13.97 -9.12 -8.20
C ASP A 113 14.63 -8.36 -7.04
N ALA A 114 13.85 -7.61 -6.27
CA ALA A 114 14.31 -6.94 -5.06
C ALA A 114 13.25 -7.04 -3.98
N ALA A 115 13.41 -7.99 -3.06
CA ALA A 115 12.38 -8.35 -2.09
C ALA A 115 12.19 -7.34 -0.96
N ARG A 116 13.23 -6.59 -0.58
CA ARG A 116 13.20 -5.69 0.60
C ARG A 116 12.76 -6.45 1.84
N LEU A 117 13.55 -7.46 2.23
CA LEU A 117 13.23 -8.40 3.31
C LEU A 117 12.82 -7.70 4.61
N GLU A 118 13.39 -6.52 4.87
CA GLU A 118 13.05 -5.65 5.99
C GLU A 118 11.56 -5.25 6.06
N LEU A 119 10.83 -5.21 4.95
CA LEU A 119 9.37 -4.99 4.95
C LEU A 119 8.60 -6.26 5.32
N TRP A 120 9.07 -7.42 4.85
CA TRP A 120 8.44 -8.71 5.13
C TRP A 120 8.60 -9.10 6.60
N ARG A 121 9.76 -8.81 7.19
CA ARG A 121 10.05 -9.06 8.61
C ARG A 121 9.12 -8.32 9.57
N VAL A 122 8.62 -7.16 9.18
CA VAL A 122 7.74 -6.33 10.02
C VAL A 122 6.29 -6.38 9.55
N ALA A 123 5.97 -7.24 8.58
CA ALA A 123 4.62 -7.41 8.07
C ALA A 123 3.84 -8.35 8.98
N ASP A 124 2.95 -7.80 9.80
CA ASP A 124 2.03 -8.53 10.65
C ASP A 124 0.69 -7.79 10.77
N GLU A 125 -0.22 -8.32 11.59
CA GLU A 125 -1.56 -7.75 11.84
C GLU A 125 -1.54 -6.36 12.51
N ARG A 126 -0.41 -5.95 13.11
CA ARG A 126 -0.27 -4.66 13.80
C ARG A 126 0.36 -3.60 12.89
N GLN A 127 1.01 -4.02 11.82
CA GLN A 127 1.75 -3.13 10.93
C GLN A 127 0.83 -2.22 10.11
N VAL A 128 1.29 -0.98 9.90
CA VAL A 128 0.74 -0.06 8.92
C VAL A 128 1.89 0.44 8.06
N PHE A 129 1.82 0.22 6.75
CA PHE A 129 2.76 0.76 5.79
C PHE A 129 2.23 2.08 5.24
N VAL A 130 2.99 3.15 5.46
CA VAL A 130 2.72 4.45 4.83
C VAL A 130 3.44 4.50 3.49
N VAL A 131 2.70 4.74 2.42
CA VAL A 131 3.24 4.95 1.08
C VAL A 131 3.24 6.44 0.80
N GLU A 132 4.42 7.05 0.86
CA GLU A 132 4.67 8.44 0.49
C GLU A 132 4.84 8.53 -1.03
N ILE A 133 3.90 9.21 -1.65
CA ILE A 133 3.80 9.41 -3.09
C ILE A 133 4.50 10.74 -3.43
N PRO A 134 5.38 10.77 -4.45
CA PRO A 134 6.04 11.99 -4.87
C PRO A 134 5.03 13.10 -5.19
N GLU A 135 5.31 14.32 -4.74
CA GLU A 135 4.43 15.47 -4.95
C GLU A 135 4.09 15.73 -6.42
N ALA A 136 5.05 15.50 -7.33
CA ALA A 136 4.84 15.63 -8.77
C ALA A 136 3.72 14.73 -9.33
N ALA A 137 3.30 13.73 -8.57
CA ALA A 137 2.19 12.85 -8.92
C ALA A 137 0.82 13.42 -8.45
N GLY A 138 0.79 14.44 -7.59
CA GLY A 138 -0.45 15.03 -7.08
C GLY A 138 -1.06 14.29 -5.88
N PRO A 139 -2.14 14.83 -5.28
CA PRO A 139 -2.76 14.27 -4.08
C PRO A 139 -3.42 12.90 -4.36
N PRO A 140 -3.52 12.03 -3.35
CA PRO A 140 -3.02 12.18 -1.99
C PRO A 140 -1.50 11.98 -1.96
N MET A 141 -0.82 12.65 -1.03
CA MET A 141 0.62 12.47 -0.85
C MET A 141 0.94 11.23 -0.01
N LEU A 142 0.01 10.82 0.86
CA LEU A 142 0.17 9.67 1.73
C LEU A 142 -0.99 8.69 1.51
N LEU A 143 -0.64 7.41 1.33
CA LEU A 143 -1.55 6.29 1.50
C LEU A 143 -1.11 5.46 2.70
N ALA A 144 -2.06 4.75 3.31
CA ALA A 144 -1.76 3.78 4.34
C ALA A 144 -2.40 2.43 4.00
N THR A 145 -1.69 1.34 4.29
CA THR A 145 -2.19 -0.01 4.08
C THR A 145 -1.62 -0.97 5.11
N SER A 146 -2.36 -2.04 5.40
CA SER A 146 -1.90 -3.15 6.24
C SER A 146 -1.24 -4.26 5.41
N LEU A 147 -1.25 -4.12 4.09
CA LEU A 147 -0.68 -5.09 3.15
C LEU A 147 0.69 -4.63 2.64
N PRO A 148 1.63 -5.54 2.31
CA PRO A 148 2.88 -5.15 1.66
C PRO A 148 2.64 -4.35 0.36
N PRO A 149 3.11 -3.10 0.25
CA PRO A 149 2.92 -2.30 -0.96
C PRO A 149 4.03 -2.53 -1.97
N LEU A 150 3.66 -2.79 -3.23
CA LEU A 150 4.56 -3.19 -4.32
C LEU A 150 4.62 -2.20 -5.49
N PHE A 151 4.09 -0.99 -5.32
CA PHE A 151 4.00 0.02 -6.37
C PHE A 151 4.82 1.27 -6.05
N GLY A 152 5.20 1.97 -7.10
CA GLY A 152 5.97 3.21 -7.04
C GLY A 152 6.03 3.90 -8.40
N PRO A 153 6.70 5.06 -8.50
CA PRO A 153 7.68 5.59 -7.55
C PRO A 153 7.05 6.00 -6.21
N ALA A 154 7.62 5.54 -5.10
CA ALA A 154 7.18 5.87 -3.74
C ALA A 154 8.30 5.64 -2.70
N ARG A 155 8.08 6.11 -1.48
CA ARG A 155 8.81 5.68 -0.28
C ARG A 155 7.85 5.00 0.68
N ILE A 156 8.23 3.82 1.17
CA ILE A 156 7.45 3.10 2.16
C ILE A 156 8.04 3.37 3.53
N ARG A 157 7.21 3.83 4.46
CA ARG A 157 7.56 4.08 5.86
C ARG A 157 6.68 3.18 6.73
N PRO A 158 7.17 2.02 7.17
CA PRO A 158 6.44 1.19 8.14
C PRO A 158 6.22 1.98 9.43
N LEU A 159 5.06 1.86 10.06
CA LEU A 159 4.77 2.52 11.34
C LEU A 159 5.57 1.90 12.49
N TYR A 160 5.88 0.60 12.41
CA TYR A 160 6.62 -0.12 13.44
C TYR A 160 7.89 -0.74 12.87
N ARG A 161 9.01 -0.61 13.60
CA ARG A 161 10.33 -1.14 13.21
C ARG A 161 10.54 -2.60 13.59
N ARG A 162 9.66 -3.14 14.45
CA ARG A 162 9.61 -4.53 14.86
C ARG A 162 8.19 -5.11 14.76
N PRO A 163 8.06 -6.44 14.65
CA PRO A 163 6.79 -7.14 14.80
C PRO A 163 6.10 -6.83 16.13
N GLY A 164 4.81 -7.14 16.21
CA GLY A 164 3.96 -6.94 17.38
C GLY A 164 3.57 -5.48 17.63
N GLY A 165 3.80 -4.59 16.67
CA GLY A 165 3.59 -3.15 16.86
C GLY A 165 4.61 -2.49 17.79
N ALA A 166 5.84 -3.03 17.84
CA ALA A 166 6.91 -2.54 18.70
C ALA A 166 7.85 -1.56 17.97
N GLU A 167 8.51 -0.71 18.76
CA GLU A 167 9.46 0.31 18.28
C GLU A 167 8.89 1.16 17.13
N PRO A 168 7.98 2.11 17.41
CA PRO A 168 7.40 2.94 16.37
C PRO A 168 8.48 3.69 15.58
N ASN A 169 8.33 3.73 14.26
CA ASN A 169 9.14 4.51 13.33
C ASN A 169 8.76 5.99 13.43
N LEU A 170 9.03 6.57 14.59
CA LEU A 170 8.87 8.00 14.85
C LEU A 170 10.21 8.59 15.30
N ALA A 171 10.41 9.89 15.10
CA ALA A 171 11.55 10.60 15.65
C ALA A 171 11.62 10.35 17.17
N PRO A 172 12.77 9.88 17.70
CA PRO A 172 12.93 9.68 19.14
C PRO A 172 12.61 10.96 19.92
N GLY A 173 11.81 10.86 20.97
CA GLY A 173 11.37 12.01 21.78
C GLY A 173 10.13 12.74 21.25
N LEU A 174 9.71 12.50 20.00
CA LEU A 174 8.55 13.20 19.40
C LEU A 174 7.27 13.04 20.21
N LEU A 175 6.92 11.82 20.61
CA LEU A 175 5.71 11.56 21.40
C LEU A 175 5.73 12.27 22.75
N GLY A 176 6.89 12.34 23.40
CA GLY A 176 7.06 13.04 24.66
C GLY A 176 6.93 14.55 24.50
N HIS A 177 7.51 15.11 23.42
CA HIS A 177 7.38 16.53 23.09
C HIS A 177 5.93 16.92 22.79
N LEU A 178 5.24 16.15 21.96
CA LEU A 178 3.82 16.36 21.65
C LEU A 178 2.95 16.26 22.92
N ALA A 179 3.23 15.29 23.78
CA ALA A 179 2.50 15.14 25.04
C ALA A 179 2.64 16.37 25.94
N ALA A 180 3.85 16.93 26.04
CA ALA A 180 4.11 18.13 26.82
C ALA A 180 3.43 19.37 26.24
N ARG A 181 3.44 19.54 24.90
CA ARG A 181 2.85 20.71 24.23
C ARG A 181 1.32 20.68 24.21
N LEU A 182 0.73 19.50 24.01
CA LEU A 182 -0.72 19.33 23.89
C LEU A 182 -1.42 19.07 25.24
N GLY A 183 -0.68 18.67 26.28
CA GLY A 183 -1.30 18.17 27.51
C GLY A 183 -2.04 16.83 27.34
N LEU A 184 -1.77 16.12 26.24
CA LEU A 184 -2.38 14.83 25.88
C LEU A 184 -1.32 13.72 25.90
N ARG A 185 -1.71 12.46 25.67
CA ARG A 185 -0.77 11.33 25.46
C ARG A 185 -0.99 10.69 24.09
N PRO A 186 -0.51 11.32 23.00
CA PRO A 186 -0.68 10.76 21.66
C PRO A 186 0.08 9.45 21.51
N GLY A 187 -0.55 8.47 20.84
CA GLY A 187 0.09 7.23 20.42
C GLY A 187 0.70 7.32 19.01
N PRO A 188 1.45 6.30 18.57
CA PRO A 188 2.02 6.26 17.22
C PRO A 188 0.97 6.40 16.11
N LEU A 189 -0.18 5.73 16.27
CA LEU A 189 -1.26 5.79 15.29
C LEU A 189 -1.92 7.18 15.24
N ASP A 190 -1.88 7.95 16.33
CA ASP A 190 -2.42 9.32 16.37
C ASP A 190 -1.53 10.27 15.59
N VAL A 191 -0.21 10.14 15.73
CA VAL A 191 0.74 10.89 14.91
C VAL A 191 0.58 10.55 13.43
N LEU A 192 0.37 9.27 13.10
CA LEU A 192 0.12 8.87 11.72
C LEU A 192 -1.22 9.43 11.21
N ALA A 193 -2.29 9.35 12.00
CA ALA A 193 -3.59 9.90 11.65
C ALA A 193 -3.49 11.41 11.38
N TRP A 194 -2.89 12.15 12.30
CA TRP A 194 -2.60 13.57 12.13
C TRP A 194 -1.80 13.83 10.84
N SER A 195 -0.75 13.05 10.60
CA SER A 195 0.09 13.20 9.40
C SER A 195 -0.72 13.02 8.12
N VAL A 196 -1.61 12.03 8.04
CA VAL A 196 -2.47 11.82 6.87
C VAL A 196 -3.46 12.98 6.67
N ALA A 197 -4.00 13.54 7.76
CA ALA A 197 -4.97 14.63 7.67
C ALA A 197 -4.33 15.99 7.34
N ALA A 198 -3.14 16.25 7.89
CA ALA A 198 -2.51 17.57 7.86
C ALA A 198 -1.41 17.73 6.80
N VAL A 199 -0.97 16.65 6.15
CA VAL A 199 0.14 16.69 5.19
C VAL A 199 -0.08 17.73 4.08
N ARG A 200 0.93 18.55 3.85
CA ARG A 200 0.99 19.61 2.83
C ARG A 200 1.94 19.22 1.69
N PRO A 201 1.86 19.89 0.52
CA PRO A 201 2.85 19.78 -0.55
C PRO A 201 4.29 19.79 -0.01
N GLY A 202 5.19 19.03 -0.63
CA GLY A 202 6.53 18.76 -0.10
C GLY A 202 6.60 17.69 1.00
N SER A 203 5.49 17.00 1.30
CA SER A 203 5.36 16.05 2.42
C SER A 203 5.67 16.70 3.78
N ALA A 204 5.38 17.99 3.92
CA ALA A 204 5.47 18.72 5.17
C ALA A 204 4.27 18.38 6.05
N VAL A 205 4.50 18.17 7.35
CA VAL A 205 3.45 17.83 8.32
C VAL A 205 3.40 18.92 9.38
N PRO A 206 2.51 19.93 9.23
CA PRO A 206 2.35 20.97 10.24
C PRO A 206 1.78 20.34 11.51
N LEU A 207 2.55 20.37 12.59
CA LEU A 207 2.11 19.92 13.91
C LEU A 207 1.48 21.11 14.63
N THR A 208 0.38 20.92 15.35
CA THR A 208 -0.32 21.98 16.10
C THR A 208 0.06 21.99 17.58
N THR A 209 -0.01 23.15 18.22
CA THR A 209 0.01 23.31 19.69
C THR A 209 -1.39 23.27 20.30
N ASP A 210 -2.44 23.48 19.50
CA ASP A 210 -3.85 23.46 19.91
C ASP A 210 -4.36 22.01 20.09
N PRO A 211 -4.73 21.58 21.31
CA PRO A 211 -5.25 20.24 21.58
C PRO A 211 -6.58 19.93 20.88
N GLU A 212 -7.49 20.90 20.75
CA GLU A 212 -8.79 20.69 20.09
C GLU A 212 -8.59 20.52 18.59
N LEU A 213 -7.68 21.30 17.99
CA LEU A 213 -7.32 21.11 16.59
C LEU A 213 -6.66 19.74 16.40
N TRP A 214 -5.74 19.34 17.28
CA TRP A 214 -5.08 18.03 17.25
C TRP A 214 -6.11 16.89 17.24
N GLU A 215 -7.06 16.89 18.17
CA GLU A 215 -8.08 15.86 18.28
C GLU A 215 -8.94 15.76 17.02
N ARG A 216 -9.41 16.90 16.48
CA ARG A 216 -10.17 16.91 15.22
C ARG A 216 -9.36 16.38 14.05
N GLY A 217 -8.10 16.78 13.91
CA GLY A 217 -7.23 16.30 12.84
C GLY A 217 -6.93 14.80 12.98
N VAL A 218 -6.72 14.30 14.20
CA VAL A 218 -6.55 12.87 14.48
C VAL A 218 -7.83 12.09 14.16
N GLU A 219 -9.02 12.61 14.47
CA GLU A 219 -10.29 11.95 14.13
C GLU A 219 -10.46 11.80 12.61
N LEU A 220 -10.25 12.89 11.86
CA LEU A 220 -10.26 12.87 10.39
C LEU A 220 -9.20 11.90 9.83
N GLY A 221 -8.00 11.93 10.40
CA GLY A 221 -6.91 11.05 10.04
C GLY A 221 -7.22 9.58 10.28
N ARG A 222 -7.81 9.23 11.42
CA ARG A 222 -8.24 7.86 11.74
C ARG A 222 -9.32 7.39 10.77
N ARG A 223 -10.25 8.29 10.39
CA ARG A 223 -11.26 8.00 9.36
C ARG A 223 -10.62 7.71 8.01
N ALA A 224 -9.62 8.49 7.60
CA ALA A 224 -8.86 8.27 6.37
C ALA A 224 -8.08 6.94 6.41
N LEU A 225 -7.38 6.66 7.51
CA LEU A 225 -6.63 5.42 7.71
C LEU A 225 -7.53 4.19 7.62
N TRP A 226 -8.71 4.22 8.26
CA TRP A 226 -9.67 3.12 8.18
C TRP A 226 -10.11 2.85 6.73
N LEU A 227 -10.43 3.91 5.96
CA LEU A 227 -10.82 3.79 4.56
C LEU A 227 -9.72 3.23 3.67
N MET A 228 -8.47 3.70 3.83
CA MET A 228 -7.34 3.25 3.01
C MET A 228 -6.90 1.83 3.34
N ARG A 229 -6.90 1.47 4.63
CA ARG A 229 -6.49 0.14 5.08
C ARG A 229 -7.53 -0.93 4.82
N ARG A 230 -8.82 -0.55 4.79
CA ARG A 230 -9.96 -1.46 4.57
C ARG A 230 -10.01 -2.62 5.58
N ASP A 231 -9.44 -2.39 6.76
CA ASP A 231 -9.46 -3.34 7.86
C ASP A 231 -10.75 -3.20 8.68
N GLY A 232 -11.24 -4.31 9.23
CA GLY A 232 -12.37 -4.32 10.14
C GLY A 232 -13.72 -4.21 9.43
N GLU A 233 -14.61 -3.39 9.99
CA GLU A 233 -15.96 -3.23 9.44
C GLU A 233 -15.91 -2.55 8.07
N ARG A 234 -16.74 -3.02 7.13
CA ARG A 234 -16.84 -2.41 5.80
C ARG A 234 -17.59 -1.07 5.87
N PRO A 235 -17.07 -0.01 5.25
CA PRO A 235 -17.75 1.27 5.23
C PRO A 235 -19.07 1.19 4.46
N LYS A 236 -20.02 2.05 4.84
CA LYS A 236 -21.33 2.17 4.18
C LYS A 236 -21.54 3.62 3.78
N LEU A 237 -22.04 3.85 2.57
CA LEU A 237 -22.48 5.20 2.17
C LEU A 237 -23.73 5.61 2.95
N PRO A 238 -23.80 6.86 3.43
CA PRO A 238 -24.97 7.38 4.12
C PRO A 238 -26.18 7.50 3.18
N GLY A 239 -27.38 7.68 3.75
CA GLY A 239 -28.58 8.02 2.99
C GLY A 239 -29.08 6.93 2.02
N GLY A 240 -28.75 5.66 2.25
CA GLY A 240 -29.20 4.55 1.39
C GLY A 240 -28.52 4.50 0.02
N ARG A 241 -27.44 5.26 -0.20
CA ARG A 241 -26.73 5.37 -1.48
C ARG A 241 -25.76 4.22 -1.74
N ARG A 242 -26.05 3.02 -1.24
CA ARG A 242 -25.18 1.85 -1.44
C ARG A 242 -25.09 1.52 -2.94
N PRO A 243 -23.89 1.33 -3.52
CA PRO A 243 -23.75 0.93 -4.91
C PRO A 243 -24.31 -0.48 -5.13
N TYR A 244 -25.10 -0.66 -6.20
CA TYR A 244 -25.65 -1.96 -6.58
C TYR A 244 -25.50 -2.21 -8.08
N VAL A 245 -25.38 -3.48 -8.45
CA VAL A 245 -25.48 -3.92 -9.84
C VAL A 245 -26.93 -3.77 -10.30
N ARG A 246 -27.18 -2.80 -11.19
CA ARG A 246 -28.50 -2.53 -11.79
C ARG A 246 -28.71 -3.28 -13.10
N ALA A 247 -27.64 -3.56 -13.82
CA ALA A 247 -27.62 -4.48 -14.96
C ALA A 247 -26.43 -5.43 -14.81
N PRO A 248 -26.59 -6.74 -15.05
CA PRO A 248 -25.54 -7.74 -14.87
C PRO A 248 -24.26 -7.37 -15.64
N LEU A 249 -23.11 -7.57 -15.00
CA LEU A 249 -21.82 -7.36 -15.66
C LEU A 249 -21.55 -8.49 -16.66
N PRO A 250 -21.10 -8.19 -17.89
CA PRO A 250 -20.75 -9.23 -18.85
C PRO A 250 -19.56 -10.05 -18.33
N PRO A 251 -19.36 -11.29 -18.82
CA PRO A 251 -18.27 -12.14 -18.36
C PRO A 251 -16.88 -11.61 -18.73
N ARG A 252 -16.77 -10.72 -19.72
CA ARG A 252 -15.50 -10.11 -20.15
C ARG A 252 -15.73 -8.66 -20.55
N PRO A 253 -15.91 -7.75 -19.58
CA PRO A 253 -16.06 -6.34 -19.90
C PRO A 253 -14.76 -5.82 -20.52
N LEU A 254 -14.86 -4.96 -21.53
CA LEU A 254 -13.72 -4.36 -22.23
C LEU A 254 -13.62 -2.86 -21.97
N THR A 255 -14.76 -2.19 -21.78
CA THR A 255 -14.79 -0.74 -21.56
C THR A 255 -15.33 -0.38 -20.19
N LEU A 256 -14.85 0.75 -19.67
CA LEU A 256 -15.34 1.38 -18.46
C LEU A 256 -15.79 2.80 -18.80
N ARG A 257 -17.05 3.13 -18.53
CA ARG A 257 -17.61 4.46 -18.78
C ARG A 257 -18.37 4.93 -17.54
N TYR A 258 -18.28 6.21 -17.23
CA TYR A 258 -19.08 6.83 -16.18
C TYR A 258 -20.06 7.84 -16.76
N ASP A 259 -21.28 7.81 -16.26
CA ASP A 259 -22.31 8.81 -16.51
C ASP A 259 -22.54 9.61 -15.24
N ARG A 260 -22.24 10.91 -15.29
CA ARG A 260 -22.28 11.79 -14.13
C ARG A 260 -23.70 12.18 -13.75
N ASP A 261 -24.59 12.33 -14.72
CA ASP A 261 -25.98 12.73 -14.48
C ASP A 261 -26.78 11.56 -13.89
N GLU A 262 -26.50 10.33 -14.35
CA GLU A 262 -27.12 9.13 -13.80
C GLU A 262 -26.41 8.57 -12.56
N GLU A 263 -25.24 9.12 -12.19
CA GLU A 263 -24.31 8.55 -11.21
C GLU A 263 -24.12 7.05 -11.42
N ALA A 264 -23.77 6.67 -12.65
CA ALA A 264 -23.76 5.28 -13.08
C ALA A 264 -22.43 4.91 -13.72
N LEU A 265 -21.84 3.82 -13.22
CA LEU A 265 -20.65 3.20 -13.81
C LEU A 265 -21.09 2.05 -14.72
N PHE A 266 -20.66 2.11 -15.97
CA PHE A 266 -20.94 1.14 -17.01
C PHE A 266 -19.70 0.32 -17.32
N LEU A 267 -19.87 -1.00 -17.32
CA LEU A 267 -18.87 -1.97 -17.76
C LEU A 267 -19.49 -2.67 -18.97
N ASP A 268 -19.24 -2.11 -20.15
CA ASP A 268 -20.03 -2.33 -21.37
C ASP A 268 -21.55 -2.22 -21.09
N GLU A 269 -22.32 -3.30 -21.27
CA GLU A 269 -23.78 -3.36 -21.03
C GLU A 269 -24.13 -3.49 -19.53
N GLY A 270 -23.15 -3.81 -18.69
CA GLY A 270 -23.31 -3.87 -17.24
C GLY A 270 -23.41 -2.49 -16.61
N ARG A 271 -24.15 -2.37 -15.51
CA ARG A 271 -24.41 -1.08 -14.85
C ARG A 271 -24.35 -1.21 -13.33
N ILE A 272 -23.61 -0.32 -12.69
CA ILE A 272 -23.59 -0.11 -11.23
C ILE A 272 -24.07 1.30 -10.93
N SER A 273 -25.02 1.43 -9.99
CA SER A 273 -25.55 2.74 -9.56
C SER A 273 -26.25 2.64 -8.18
N PRO A 274 -26.13 3.69 -7.33
CA PRO A 274 -25.41 4.94 -7.58
C PRO A 274 -23.89 4.80 -7.39
N VAL A 275 -23.13 5.59 -8.14
CA VAL A 275 -21.68 5.78 -8.01
C VAL A 275 -21.43 7.28 -7.87
N PRO A 276 -21.17 7.78 -6.65
CA PRO A 276 -20.96 9.21 -6.43
C PRO A 276 -19.80 9.73 -7.30
N PRO A 277 -19.89 10.97 -7.84
CA PRO A 277 -18.84 11.51 -8.71
C PRO A 277 -17.46 11.54 -8.05
N GLY A 278 -17.39 11.78 -6.74
CA GLY A 278 -16.15 11.75 -5.98
C GLY A 278 -15.42 10.39 -6.00
N ALA A 279 -16.14 9.27 -6.18
CA ALA A 279 -15.50 7.96 -6.38
C ALA A 279 -14.89 7.81 -7.78
N TRP A 280 -15.59 8.35 -8.80
CA TRP A 280 -15.10 8.34 -10.18
C TRP A 280 -13.91 9.28 -10.37
N ASP A 281 -13.98 10.50 -9.83
CA ASP A 281 -12.92 11.50 -9.96
C ASP A 281 -11.72 11.25 -9.04
N PHE A 282 -11.76 10.17 -8.26
CA PHE A 282 -10.73 9.89 -7.29
C PHE A 282 -9.43 9.47 -7.98
N GLU A 283 -8.46 10.37 -7.94
CA GLU A 283 -7.14 10.17 -8.50
C GLU A 283 -6.09 9.98 -7.40
N VAL A 284 -5.07 9.22 -7.76
CA VAL A 284 -3.82 9.08 -7.03
C VAL A 284 -2.71 9.12 -8.06
N GLY A 285 -1.76 10.04 -7.92
CA GLY A 285 -0.68 10.11 -8.89
C GLY A 285 -1.10 10.62 -10.28
N GLY A 286 -2.22 11.36 -10.37
CA GLY A 286 -2.85 11.78 -11.64
C GLY A 286 -3.51 10.64 -12.42
N VAL A 287 -3.69 9.47 -11.78
CA VAL A 287 -4.33 8.30 -12.37
C VAL A 287 -5.63 8.02 -11.64
N ARG A 288 -6.71 7.84 -12.39
CA ARG A 288 -8.02 7.48 -11.85
C ARG A 288 -8.00 6.06 -11.31
N VAL A 289 -8.33 5.91 -10.03
CA VAL A 289 -8.20 4.63 -9.32
C VAL A 289 -9.12 3.56 -9.92
N LEU A 290 -10.38 3.89 -10.23
CA LEU A 290 -11.33 2.92 -10.80
C LEU A 290 -10.91 2.43 -12.19
N GLU A 291 -10.35 3.31 -13.03
CA GLU A 291 -9.85 2.91 -14.36
C GLU A 291 -8.64 1.99 -14.25
N GLN A 292 -7.68 2.33 -13.38
CA GLN A 292 -6.50 1.49 -13.15
C GLN A 292 -6.89 0.12 -12.58
N TRP A 293 -7.80 0.09 -11.60
CA TRP A 293 -8.31 -1.14 -10.99
C TRP A 293 -9.02 -2.05 -12.00
N PHE A 294 -9.80 -1.46 -12.91
CA PHE A 294 -10.47 -2.16 -13.99
C PHE A 294 -9.48 -2.70 -15.03
N ALA A 295 -8.55 -1.86 -15.49
CA ALA A 295 -7.52 -2.24 -16.45
C ALA A 295 -6.68 -3.44 -15.96
N ALA A 296 -6.35 -3.48 -14.67
CA ALA A 296 -5.62 -4.61 -14.08
C ALA A 296 -6.37 -5.96 -14.18
N ARG A 297 -7.70 -5.94 -14.26
CA ARG A 297 -8.57 -7.13 -14.35
C ARG A 297 -8.94 -7.51 -15.77
N THR A 298 -8.89 -6.56 -16.70
CA THR A 298 -9.24 -6.76 -18.12
C THR A 298 -8.04 -6.88 -19.04
N ALA A 299 -6.84 -6.51 -18.58
CA ALA A 299 -5.60 -6.67 -19.33
C ALA A 299 -5.45 -8.10 -19.88
N GLU A 300 -5.05 -8.18 -21.14
CA GLU A 300 -4.73 -9.44 -21.80
C GLU A 300 -3.25 -9.74 -21.67
N GLY A 301 -2.91 -10.94 -21.20
CA GLY A 301 -1.54 -11.42 -21.21
C GLY A 301 -1.13 -11.90 -22.60
N GLU A 302 0.16 -11.79 -22.92
CA GLU A 302 0.69 -12.24 -24.20
C GLU A 302 0.50 -13.77 -24.36
N PRO A 303 -0.08 -14.24 -25.48
CA PRO A 303 -0.27 -15.67 -25.73
C PRO A 303 1.01 -16.48 -25.54
N GLY A 304 0.91 -17.61 -24.84
CA GLY A 304 2.05 -18.49 -24.55
C GLY A 304 2.87 -18.09 -23.31
N THR A 305 2.58 -16.94 -22.68
CA THR A 305 3.19 -16.54 -21.40
C THR A 305 2.35 -16.98 -20.20
N LEU A 306 2.94 -16.95 -19.01
CA LEU A 306 2.19 -17.19 -17.76
C LEU A 306 1.13 -16.11 -17.52
N THR A 307 1.35 -14.87 -17.98
CA THR A 307 0.35 -13.80 -17.81
C THR A 307 -0.95 -14.04 -18.58
N ALA A 308 -0.93 -14.82 -19.67
CA ALA A 308 -2.13 -15.21 -20.40
C ALA A 308 -3.06 -16.14 -19.59
N ILE A 309 -2.54 -16.82 -18.57
CA ILE A 309 -3.35 -17.60 -17.63
C ILE A 309 -4.10 -16.62 -16.72
N ARG A 310 -5.41 -16.52 -16.93
CA ARG A 310 -6.34 -15.64 -16.22
C ARG A 310 -7.70 -16.34 -16.03
N PRO A 311 -8.61 -15.79 -15.21
CA PRO A 311 -9.95 -16.34 -15.07
C PRO A 311 -10.68 -16.41 -16.42
N ALA A 312 -11.52 -17.43 -16.60
CA ALA A 312 -12.26 -17.62 -17.86
C ALA A 312 -13.27 -16.49 -18.14
N GLY A 313 -13.76 -15.84 -17.08
CA GLY A 313 -14.62 -14.67 -17.11
C GLY A 313 -14.59 -13.92 -15.78
N TRP A 314 -15.49 -12.96 -15.61
CA TRP A 314 -15.57 -12.05 -14.47
C TRP A 314 -16.02 -12.76 -13.18
N PRO A 315 -15.13 -12.95 -12.19
CA PRO A 315 -15.48 -13.56 -10.91
C PRO A 315 -16.41 -12.65 -10.09
N GLN A 316 -17.35 -13.25 -9.35
CA GLN A 316 -18.24 -12.51 -8.44
C GLN A 316 -17.49 -11.73 -7.35
N THR A 317 -16.31 -12.22 -6.95
CA THR A 317 -15.43 -11.53 -6.00
C THR A 317 -14.98 -10.18 -6.52
N TRP A 318 -14.68 -10.03 -7.83
CA TRP A 318 -14.33 -8.74 -8.42
C TRP A 318 -15.49 -7.75 -8.41
N THR A 319 -16.73 -8.21 -8.64
CA THR A 319 -17.92 -7.35 -8.44
C THR A 319 -18.01 -6.85 -7.00
N SER A 320 -17.79 -7.74 -6.04
CA SER A 320 -17.86 -7.39 -4.61
C SER A 320 -16.76 -6.39 -4.22
N GLU A 321 -15.54 -6.62 -4.69
CA GLU A 321 -14.40 -5.70 -4.52
C GLU A 321 -14.66 -4.34 -5.17
N LEU A 322 -15.27 -4.29 -6.36
CA LEU A 322 -15.61 -3.04 -7.05
C LEU A 322 -16.65 -2.21 -6.28
N LEU A 323 -17.72 -2.85 -5.78
CA LEU A 323 -18.75 -2.15 -5.00
C LEU A 323 -18.18 -1.57 -3.69
N GLU A 324 -17.28 -2.32 -3.05
CA GLU A 324 -16.57 -1.85 -1.86
C GLU A 324 -15.62 -0.70 -2.19
N LEU A 325 -14.84 -0.84 -3.27
CA LEU A 325 -13.92 0.18 -3.73
C LEU A 325 -14.64 1.49 -4.03
N ILE A 326 -15.75 1.46 -4.78
CA ILE A 326 -16.59 2.65 -5.04
C ILE A 326 -16.99 3.34 -3.73
N THR A 327 -17.44 2.55 -2.74
CA THR A 327 -17.83 3.07 -1.43
C THR A 327 -16.66 3.72 -0.70
N VAL A 328 -15.50 3.06 -0.69
CA VAL A 328 -14.27 3.57 -0.07
C VAL A 328 -13.81 4.87 -0.73
N LEU A 329 -13.80 4.94 -2.06
CA LEU A 329 -13.34 6.11 -2.80
C LEU A 329 -14.28 7.31 -2.62
N ALA A 330 -15.60 7.10 -2.65
CA ALA A 330 -16.57 8.16 -2.38
C ALA A 330 -16.35 8.79 -1.00
N LEU A 331 -16.25 7.96 0.04
CA LEU A 331 -16.02 8.43 1.41
C LEU A 331 -14.62 9.04 1.58
N SER A 332 -13.63 8.53 0.86
CA SER A 332 -12.28 9.08 0.88
C SER A 332 -12.24 10.47 0.24
N ALA A 333 -13.06 10.73 -0.79
CA ALA A 333 -13.19 12.05 -1.39
C ALA A 333 -13.74 13.06 -0.39
N GLU A 334 -14.82 12.71 0.33
CA GLU A 334 -15.40 13.55 1.39
C GLU A 334 -14.37 13.84 2.50
N VAL A 335 -13.63 12.82 2.95
CA VAL A 335 -12.58 12.99 3.97
C VAL A 335 -11.44 13.89 3.50
N ARG A 336 -11.04 13.80 2.24
CA ARG A 336 -10.02 14.69 1.67
C ARG A 336 -10.47 16.14 1.69
N ASP A 337 -11.73 16.40 1.38
CA ASP A 337 -12.28 17.76 1.41
C ASP A 337 -12.21 18.36 2.81
N MET A 338 -12.65 17.58 3.82
CA MET A 338 -12.53 17.99 5.23
C MET A 338 -11.07 18.19 5.68
N CYS A 339 -10.14 17.34 5.22
CA CYS A 339 -8.71 17.51 5.52
C CYS A 339 -8.14 18.80 4.89
N ARG A 340 -8.61 19.22 3.71
CA ARG A 340 -8.17 20.46 3.06
C ARG A 340 -8.59 21.72 3.84
N GLU A 341 -9.66 21.63 4.62
CA GLU A 341 -10.14 22.72 5.48
C GLU A 341 -9.33 22.84 6.79
N LEU A 342 -8.54 21.82 7.14
CA LEU A 342 -7.73 21.80 8.36
C LEU A 342 -6.58 22.82 8.27
N THR A 343 -6.71 23.93 9.01
CA THR A 343 -5.71 25.00 9.02
C THR A 343 -4.98 25.05 10.35
N VAL A 344 -3.66 24.79 10.33
CA VAL A 344 -2.77 24.96 11.48
C VAL A 344 -2.27 26.40 11.50
N THR A 345 -2.64 27.14 12.54
CA THR A 345 -2.30 28.57 12.73
C THR A 345 -1.19 28.79 13.75
N ASP A 346 -1.13 27.98 14.80
CA ASP A 346 -0.02 27.92 15.75
C ASP A 346 0.59 26.51 15.71
N GLY A 347 1.88 26.45 15.35
CA GLY A 347 2.51 25.23 14.91
C GLY A 347 3.80 24.91 15.65
N ILE A 348 4.01 23.63 15.94
CA ILE A 348 5.30 23.11 16.40
C ILE A 348 6.22 23.04 15.19
N SER A 349 7.23 23.91 15.16
CA SER A 349 8.16 24.05 14.03
C SER A 349 9.28 23.01 14.06
N ALA A 350 9.93 22.79 12.92
CA ALA A 350 11.14 21.96 12.86
C ALA A 350 12.27 22.57 13.70
N THR A 351 12.33 23.90 13.82
CA THR A 351 13.26 24.59 14.72
C THR A 351 12.98 24.27 16.18
N GLU A 352 11.72 24.31 16.63
CA GLU A 352 11.34 23.91 17.99
C GLU A 352 11.73 22.46 18.28
N LEU A 353 11.51 21.55 17.33
CA LEU A 353 11.92 20.14 17.47
C LEU A 353 13.45 19.97 17.56
N ARG A 354 14.25 20.85 16.93
CA ARG A 354 15.71 20.85 17.09
C ARG A 354 16.13 21.35 18.46
N GLU A 355 15.52 22.43 18.95
CA GLU A 355 15.78 22.97 20.28
C GLU A 355 15.40 21.97 21.39
N ALA A 356 14.34 21.19 21.17
CA ALA A 356 13.92 20.10 22.05
C ALA A 356 14.78 18.82 21.94
N GLY A 357 15.75 18.78 21.02
CA GLY A 357 16.61 17.61 20.80
C GLY A 357 15.92 16.41 20.13
N VAL A 358 14.73 16.61 19.55
CA VAL A 358 14.01 15.59 18.74
C VAL A 358 14.65 15.46 17.36
N LEU A 359 15.12 16.58 16.79
CA LEU A 359 15.82 16.63 15.51
C LEU A 359 17.25 17.16 15.66
N PRO A 360 18.20 16.71 14.82
CA PRO A 360 18.07 15.66 13.82
C PRO A 360 18.00 14.26 14.45
N VAL A 361 17.27 13.35 13.81
CA VAL A 361 17.19 11.96 14.26
C VAL A 361 18.54 11.25 14.15
N PRO A 362 18.87 10.32 15.07
CA PRO A 362 20.08 9.51 14.97
C PRO A 362 20.03 8.60 13.72
N ALA A 363 21.17 8.30 13.11
CA ALA A 363 21.26 7.49 11.89
C ALA A 363 20.61 6.10 12.04
N ALA A 364 20.64 5.53 13.25
CA ALA A 364 19.99 4.25 13.56
C ALA A 364 18.46 4.29 13.43
N ALA A 365 17.82 5.44 13.64
CA ALA A 365 16.36 5.59 13.48
C ALA A 365 15.92 5.55 12.01
N ARG A 366 16.84 5.81 11.06
CA ARG A 366 16.56 5.77 9.60
C ARG A 366 16.64 4.36 9.01
N ARG A 367 16.80 3.32 9.83
CA ARG A 367 17.01 1.92 9.44
C ARG A 367 15.98 0.99 10.09
N PRO A 368 15.77 -0.24 9.59
CA PRO A 368 15.02 -1.26 10.34
C PRO A 368 15.65 -1.48 11.74
N ALA A 369 14.93 -2.15 12.64
CA ALA A 369 15.53 -2.56 13.92
C ALA A 369 16.75 -3.47 13.67
N SER A 370 17.77 -3.34 14.53
CA SER A 370 19.06 -4.04 14.37
C SER A 370 19.04 -5.51 14.78
N VAL A 371 18.02 -5.92 15.56
CA VAL A 371 17.85 -7.31 16.01
C VAL A 371 16.43 -7.72 15.67
N LEU A 372 16.31 -8.83 14.95
CA LEU A 372 15.05 -9.50 14.68
C LEU A 372 15.19 -10.92 15.25
N ASP A 373 14.18 -11.35 16.01
CA ASP A 373 14.25 -12.58 16.79
C ASP A 373 14.03 -13.86 15.94
N GLU A 374 13.77 -13.72 14.64
CA GLU A 374 13.43 -14.83 13.74
C GLU A 374 14.64 -15.47 13.07
N ARG A 375 14.78 -16.79 13.18
CA ARG A 375 15.77 -17.55 12.40
C ARG A 375 15.35 -17.63 10.94
N GLU A 376 16.20 -17.12 10.06
CA GLU A 376 15.96 -17.15 8.61
C GLU A 376 16.71 -18.30 7.93
N GLU A 377 16.01 -19.00 7.04
CA GLU A 377 16.62 -20.00 6.17
C GLU A 377 17.25 -19.28 4.97
N GLY A 378 18.56 -19.42 4.85
CA GLY A 378 19.37 -18.94 3.74
C GLY A 378 19.23 -19.80 2.48
N PRO A 379 19.97 -19.45 1.42
CA PRO A 379 19.90 -20.12 0.13
C PRO A 379 20.19 -21.61 0.24
N GLU A 380 19.43 -22.44 -0.48
CA GLU A 380 19.64 -23.91 -0.52
C GLU A 380 19.63 -24.57 0.87
N GLY A 381 18.76 -24.11 1.78
CA GLY A 381 18.58 -24.69 3.11
C GLY A 381 19.68 -24.37 4.12
N GLN A 382 20.58 -23.43 3.81
CA GLN A 382 21.61 -23.00 4.75
C GLN A 382 20.97 -22.21 5.90
N LEU A 383 21.15 -22.62 7.16
CA LEU A 383 20.67 -21.81 8.29
C LEU A 383 21.56 -20.56 8.44
N ALA A 384 20.97 -19.37 8.32
CA ALA A 384 21.67 -18.14 8.64
C ALA A 384 21.60 -17.91 10.16
N LEU A 385 22.76 -17.78 10.81
CA LEU A 385 22.84 -17.18 12.14
C LEU A 385 22.72 -15.66 11.94
N LEU A 386 21.63 -15.05 12.40
CA LEU A 386 21.48 -13.59 12.48
C LEU A 386 22.27 -13.03 13.65
#